data_AF-A0ABD5XVC7-F1
#
_entry.id   AF-A0ABD5XVC7-F1
#
_cell.length_a   1.000
_cell.length_b   1.000
_cell.length_c   1.000
_cell.angle_alpha   90.00
_cell.angle_beta   90.00
_cell.angle_gamma   90.00
#
_symmetry.space_group_name_H-M   'P 1'
#
loop_
_entity.id
_entity.type
_entity.pdbx_description
1 polymer ?
#
loop_
_entity_poly.entity_id
_entity_poly.type
_entity_poly.pdbx_seq_one_letter_code
_entity_poly.pdbx_strand_id
1 'polypeptide(L)'
;MEQTSDPPEDVKINLNPTERRLLNELKDGKRQTPKNLSAVVGDDVTRNYTANALRMLEKKGYTKSPGPADRSGMYTISDLGRIIVDNLEVYTRDFRDEFDTCCRFVLANQPTDAEEVRTDILILGDEDFEVLRGASEVDGLVTGEDLTNEEMSTKQADRILYRLFFFGLLEQRRGFPVYEVTTRGEQILSQRKQQVVGKVIEKSL
;
A
#
# COMPACT_ATOMS: atom_id res chain seq x y z
N MET A 1 -29.43 0.63 0.53
CA MET A 1 -28.31 0.20 1.38
C MET A 1 -27.63 -0.94 0.67
N GLU A 2 -26.63 -0.63 -0.14
CA GLU A 2 -25.78 -1.63 -0.80
C GLU A 2 -24.82 -2.17 0.26
N GLN A 3 -24.94 -3.45 0.60
CA GLN A 3 -23.98 -4.11 1.48
C GLN A 3 -22.66 -4.21 0.72
N THR A 4 -21.72 -3.32 1.03
CA THR A 4 -20.31 -3.52 0.74
C THR A 4 -19.89 -4.75 1.52
N SER A 5 -19.86 -5.91 0.87
CA SER A 5 -19.33 -7.12 1.48
C SER A 5 -17.88 -6.86 1.85
N ASP A 6 -17.60 -6.89 3.15
CA ASP A 6 -16.23 -6.77 3.64
C ASP A 6 -15.38 -7.84 2.97
N PRO A 7 -14.20 -7.47 2.42
CA PRO A 7 -13.35 -8.43 1.73
C PRO A 7 -12.90 -9.51 2.72
N PRO A 8 -12.89 -10.80 2.31
CA PRO A 8 -12.52 -11.90 3.20
C PRO A 8 -11.12 -11.71 3.78
N GLU A 9 -10.99 -11.88 5.10
CA GLU A 9 -9.79 -11.59 5.91
C GLU A 9 -8.51 -12.38 5.52
N ASP A 10 -8.58 -13.40 4.66
CA ASP A 10 -7.47 -14.34 4.44
C ASP A 10 -6.88 -14.41 3.02
N VAL A 11 -7.23 -13.50 2.11
CA VAL A 11 -6.70 -13.57 0.72
C VAL A 11 -5.42 -12.75 0.56
N LYS A 12 -4.26 -13.44 0.62
CA LYS A 12 -2.93 -12.84 0.44
C LYS A 12 -2.72 -12.20 -0.95
N ILE A 13 -2.06 -11.04 -0.99
CA ILE A 13 -1.68 -10.38 -2.26
C ILE A 13 -0.59 -11.20 -2.94
N ASN A 14 -0.95 -11.82 -4.06
CA ASN A 14 0.00 -12.28 -5.07
C ASN A 14 -0.51 -11.77 -6.42
N LEU A 15 0.16 -10.75 -6.96
CA LEU A 15 -0.18 -10.13 -8.24
C LEU A 15 0.85 -10.51 -9.28
N ASN A 16 0.42 -11.34 -10.23
CA ASN A 16 1.22 -11.65 -11.42
C ASN A 16 1.28 -10.43 -12.37
N PRO A 17 2.19 -10.42 -13.36
CA PRO A 17 2.35 -9.28 -14.27
C PRO A 17 1.07 -8.89 -15.02
N THR A 18 0.22 -9.86 -15.38
CA THR A 18 -1.04 -9.60 -16.09
C THR A 18 -2.10 -9.01 -15.16
N GLU A 19 -2.21 -9.48 -13.92
CA GLU A 19 -3.10 -8.88 -12.91
C GLU A 19 -2.73 -7.42 -12.64
N ARG A 20 -1.43 -7.08 -12.57
CA ARG A 20 -0.98 -5.69 -12.43
C ARG A 20 -1.39 -4.82 -13.59
N ARG A 21 -1.17 -5.29 -14.82
CA ARG A 21 -1.60 -4.57 -16.04
C ARG A 21 -3.10 -4.35 -16.03
N LEU A 22 -3.89 -5.37 -15.69
CA LEU A 22 -5.34 -5.26 -15.61
C LEU A 22 -5.81 -4.21 -14.59
N LEU A 23 -5.22 -4.18 -13.40
CA LEU A 23 -5.56 -3.17 -12.41
C LEU A 23 -5.16 -1.75 -12.86
N ASN A 24 -4.00 -1.61 -13.52
CA ASN A 24 -3.56 -0.33 -14.07
C ASN A 24 -4.53 0.18 -15.18
N GLU A 25 -5.01 -0.70 -16.04
CA GLU A 25 -6.03 -0.35 -17.06
C GLU A 25 -7.38 0.06 -16.45
N LEU A 26 -7.69 -0.39 -15.23
CA LEU A 26 -8.89 -0.02 -14.50
C LEU A 26 -8.71 1.22 -13.60
N LYS A 27 -7.51 1.80 -13.53
CA LYS A 27 -7.17 2.91 -12.63
C LYS A 27 -8.06 4.13 -12.82
N ASP A 28 -8.54 4.37 -14.05
CA ASP A 28 -9.44 5.49 -14.37
C ASP A 28 -10.86 5.32 -13.82
N GLY A 29 -11.17 4.19 -13.19
CA GLY A 29 -12.47 3.89 -12.59
C GLY A 29 -13.55 3.52 -13.59
N LYS A 30 -13.25 3.46 -14.90
CA LYS A 30 -14.24 3.14 -15.92
C LYS A 30 -14.64 1.67 -15.86
N ARG A 31 -15.89 1.41 -16.26
CA ARG A 31 -16.43 0.05 -16.40
C ARG A 31 -15.81 -0.59 -17.64
N GLN A 32 -15.22 -1.77 -17.46
CA GLN A 32 -14.63 -2.53 -18.55
C GLN A 32 -15.14 -3.96 -18.61
N THR A 33 -15.20 -4.50 -19.82
CA THR A 33 -15.48 -5.94 -20.02
C THR A 33 -14.16 -6.71 -20.17
N PRO A 34 -14.14 -8.03 -19.90
CA PRO A 34 -12.97 -8.86 -20.18
C PRO A 34 -12.50 -8.78 -21.62
N LYS A 35 -13.42 -8.57 -22.58
CA LYS A 35 -13.11 -8.43 -24.00
C LYS A 35 -12.30 -7.15 -24.28
N ASN A 36 -12.72 -6.02 -23.71
CA ASN A 36 -12.02 -4.75 -23.87
C ASN A 36 -10.62 -4.84 -23.24
N LEU A 37 -10.54 -5.36 -22.02
CA LEU A 37 -9.29 -5.48 -21.30
C LEU A 37 -8.30 -6.43 -21.97
N SER A 38 -8.76 -7.57 -22.52
CA SER A 38 -7.88 -8.46 -23.30
C SER A 38 -7.30 -7.80 -24.54
N ALA A 39 -8.00 -6.83 -25.13
CA ALA A 39 -7.52 -6.13 -26.33
C ALA A 39 -6.44 -5.07 -26.04
N VAL A 40 -6.33 -4.61 -24.78
CA VAL A 40 -5.37 -3.54 -24.39
C VAL A 40 -4.19 -4.07 -23.56
N VAL A 41 -4.38 -5.12 -22.76
CA VAL A 41 -3.33 -5.63 -21.85
C VAL A 41 -2.21 -6.37 -22.59
N GLY A 42 -2.50 -6.96 -23.76
CA GLY A 42 -1.51 -7.59 -24.62
C GLY A 42 -2.09 -8.69 -25.52
N ASP A 43 -1.44 -8.93 -26.66
CA ASP A 43 -1.86 -9.90 -27.68
C ASP A 43 -1.82 -11.36 -27.18
N ASP A 44 -1.09 -11.63 -26.10
CA ASP A 44 -0.95 -12.95 -25.48
C ASP A 44 -2.04 -13.26 -24.45
N VAL A 45 -2.90 -12.29 -24.12
CA VAL A 45 -3.91 -12.44 -23.05
C VAL A 45 -5.29 -12.70 -23.63
N THR A 46 -5.77 -13.93 -23.49
CA THR A 46 -7.12 -14.30 -23.98
C THR A 46 -8.23 -13.69 -23.13
N ARG A 47 -9.38 -13.41 -23.75
CA ARG A 47 -10.61 -13.00 -23.04
C ARG A 47 -10.99 -13.92 -21.88
N ASN A 48 -10.83 -15.24 -22.05
CA ASN A 48 -11.18 -16.21 -21.02
C ASN A 48 -10.23 -16.11 -19.82
N TYR A 49 -8.92 -15.95 -20.08
CA TYR A 49 -7.94 -15.70 -19.05
C TYR A 49 -8.24 -14.39 -18.31
N THR A 50 -8.50 -13.30 -19.04
CA THR A 50 -8.86 -12.00 -18.46
C THR A 50 -10.10 -12.10 -17.57
N ALA A 51 -11.14 -12.82 -17.99
CA ALA A 51 -12.34 -13.01 -17.18
C ALA A 51 -12.05 -13.76 -15.86
N ASN A 52 -11.21 -14.80 -15.92
CA ASN A 52 -10.82 -15.54 -14.72
C ASN A 52 -9.94 -14.69 -13.79
N ALA A 53 -9.00 -13.92 -14.34
CA ALA A 53 -8.17 -12.99 -13.57
C ALA A 53 -9.03 -11.93 -12.86
N LEU A 54 -10.00 -11.31 -13.55
CA LEU A 54 -10.90 -10.32 -12.97
C LEU A 54 -11.78 -10.89 -11.84
N ARG A 55 -12.28 -12.12 -11.98
CA ARG A 55 -12.99 -12.81 -10.89
C ARG A 55 -12.09 -13.05 -9.67
N MET A 56 -10.83 -13.38 -9.88
CA MET A 56 -9.87 -13.55 -8.79
C MET A 56 -9.54 -12.21 -8.12
N LEU A 57 -9.37 -11.13 -8.90
CA LEU A 57 -9.16 -9.78 -8.38
C LEU A 57 -10.39 -9.28 -7.60
N GLU A 58 -11.59 -9.61 -8.06
CA GLU A 58 -12.84 -9.31 -7.35
C GLU A 58 -12.95 -10.08 -6.03
N LYS A 59 -12.62 -11.38 -6.03
CA LYS A 59 -12.57 -12.18 -4.79
C LYS A 59 -11.54 -11.63 -3.78
N LYS A 60 -10.44 -11.06 -4.27
CA LYS A 60 -9.43 -10.36 -3.46
C LYS A 60 -9.89 -8.97 -2.98
N GLY A 61 -10.98 -8.44 -3.54
CA GLY A 61 -11.53 -7.13 -3.23
C GLY A 61 -10.88 -5.97 -4.00
N TYR A 62 -10.10 -6.22 -5.05
CA TYR A 62 -9.38 -5.18 -5.83
C TYR A 62 -10.18 -4.64 -7.00
N THR A 63 -11.17 -5.41 -7.44
CA THR A 63 -12.17 -5.00 -8.43
C THR A 63 -13.55 -5.30 -7.90
N LYS A 64 -14.57 -4.70 -8.51
CA LYS A 64 -15.97 -5.00 -8.22
C LYS A 64 -16.78 -5.06 -9.52
N SER A 65 -17.78 -5.95 -9.56
CA SER A 65 -18.79 -5.99 -10.61
C SER A 65 -19.88 -4.95 -10.32
N PRO A 66 -20.01 -3.87 -11.10
CA PRO A 66 -21.05 -2.88 -10.86
C PRO A 66 -22.45 -3.46 -11.22
N GLY A 67 -23.41 -3.20 -10.33
CA GLY A 67 -24.82 -3.60 -10.46
C GLY A 67 -25.65 -2.80 -11.48
N PRO A 68 -26.96 -3.10 -11.64
CA PRO A 68 -27.81 -3.89 -10.72
C PRO A 68 -27.95 -5.38 -11.05
N ALA A 69 -27.43 -5.85 -12.19
CA ALA A 69 -27.47 -7.28 -12.52
C ALA A 69 -26.29 -8.00 -11.84
N ASP A 70 -26.57 -9.10 -11.14
CA ASP A 70 -25.57 -9.96 -10.46
C ASP A 70 -24.41 -10.43 -11.38
N ARG A 71 -24.57 -10.28 -12.70
CA ARG A 71 -23.57 -10.65 -13.72
C ARG A 71 -23.58 -9.67 -14.91
N SER A 72 -23.34 -8.38 -14.65
CA SER A 72 -23.18 -7.39 -15.73
C SER A 72 -22.02 -7.73 -16.71
N GLY A 73 -21.10 -8.61 -16.30
CA GLY A 73 -19.92 -8.98 -17.08
C GLY A 73 -18.93 -7.82 -17.22
N MET A 74 -19.12 -6.77 -16.44
CA MET A 74 -18.28 -5.59 -16.36
C MET A 74 -17.56 -5.57 -15.02
N TYR A 75 -16.40 -4.94 -15.00
CA TYR A 75 -15.55 -4.76 -13.83
C TYR A 75 -15.13 -3.30 -13.72
N THR A 76 -14.99 -2.85 -12.49
CA THR A 76 -14.40 -1.56 -12.11
C THR A 76 -13.37 -1.78 -11.02
N ILE A 77 -12.38 -0.91 -10.91
CA ILE A 77 -11.46 -0.92 -9.78
C ILE A 77 -12.23 -0.62 -8.48
N SER A 78 -11.86 -1.29 -7.39
CA SER A 78 -12.34 -0.92 -6.05
C SER A 78 -11.42 0.12 -5.42
N ASP A 79 -11.78 0.62 -4.24
CA ASP A 79 -10.95 1.58 -3.50
C ASP A 79 -9.62 0.95 -3.06
N LEU A 80 -9.66 -0.30 -2.58
CA LEU A 80 -8.46 -1.10 -2.30
C LEU A 80 -7.61 -1.28 -3.55
N GLY A 81 -8.25 -1.55 -4.70
CA GLY A 81 -7.57 -1.69 -5.98
C GLY A 81 -6.82 -0.42 -6.38
N ARG A 82 -7.42 0.76 -6.17
CA ARG A 82 -6.78 2.06 -6.45
C ARG A 82 -5.53 2.26 -5.59
N ILE A 83 -5.65 2.02 -4.27
CA ILE A 83 -4.53 2.10 -3.34
C ILE A 83 -3.40 1.16 -3.78
N ILE A 84 -3.72 -0.08 -4.13
CA ILE A 84 -2.74 -1.06 -4.60
C ILE A 84 -2.03 -0.57 -5.86
N VAL A 85 -2.78 -0.11 -6.88
CA VAL A 85 -2.22 0.32 -8.16
C VAL A 85 -1.26 1.49 -7.98
N ASP A 86 -1.64 2.46 -7.15
CA ASP A 86 -0.82 3.64 -6.89
C ASP A 86 0.49 3.30 -6.15
N ASN A 87 0.53 2.17 -5.44
CA ASN A 87 1.70 1.70 -4.71
C ASN A 87 2.38 0.49 -5.39
N LEU A 88 2.04 0.13 -6.63
CA LEU A 88 2.58 -1.08 -7.28
C LEU A 88 4.11 -1.06 -7.46
N GLU A 89 4.72 0.13 -7.49
CA GLU A 89 6.16 0.31 -7.65
C GLU A 89 6.97 -0.17 -6.44
N VAL A 90 6.40 -0.10 -5.23
CA VAL A 90 7.05 -0.53 -3.99
C VAL A 90 6.75 -1.99 -3.65
N TYR A 91 5.84 -2.64 -4.38
CA TYR A 91 5.51 -4.05 -4.15
C TYR A 91 6.74 -4.94 -4.37
N THR A 92 7.03 -5.77 -3.37
CA THR A 92 7.99 -6.89 -3.51
C THR A 92 7.36 -8.19 -3.05
N ARG A 93 7.89 -9.32 -3.55
CA ARG A 93 7.39 -10.64 -3.15
C ARG A 93 7.72 -10.95 -1.68
N ASP A 94 8.86 -10.47 -1.20
CA ASP A 94 9.36 -10.75 0.14
C ASP A 94 8.54 -10.03 1.22
N PHE A 95 8.01 -8.85 0.90
CA PHE A 95 7.15 -8.04 1.79
C PHE A 95 5.68 -8.00 1.35
N ARG A 96 5.19 -9.05 0.67
CA ARG A 96 3.82 -9.05 0.13
C ARG A 96 2.75 -8.94 1.22
N ASP A 97 3.00 -9.52 2.40
CA ASP A 97 2.03 -9.57 3.51
C ASP A 97 2.01 -8.17 4.18
N GLU A 98 3.17 -7.52 4.32
CA GLU A 98 3.30 -6.13 4.76
C GLU A 98 2.67 -5.15 3.76
N PHE A 99 2.85 -5.37 2.45
CA PHE A 99 2.23 -4.57 1.40
C PHE A 99 0.69 -4.60 1.50
N ASP A 100 0.09 -5.80 1.67
CA ASP A 100 -1.36 -5.94 1.91
C ASP A 100 -1.79 -5.12 3.11
N THR A 101 -1.05 -5.29 4.22
CA THR A 101 -1.33 -4.65 5.50
C THR A 101 -1.33 -3.13 5.34
N CYS A 102 -0.33 -2.57 4.65
CA CYS A 102 -0.25 -1.13 4.42
C CYS A 102 -1.40 -0.62 3.54
N CYS A 103 -1.73 -1.32 2.45
CA CYS A 103 -2.84 -0.93 1.58
C CYS A 103 -4.19 -0.95 2.31
N ARG A 104 -4.45 -1.99 3.11
CA ARG A 104 -5.67 -2.10 3.93
C ARG A 104 -5.70 -1.07 5.04
N PHE A 105 -4.56 -0.76 5.62
CA PHE A 105 -4.44 0.28 6.63
C PHE A 105 -4.82 1.65 6.04
N VAL A 106 -4.32 1.99 4.85
CA VAL A 106 -4.73 3.21 4.13
C VAL A 106 -6.24 3.22 3.87
N LEU A 107 -6.81 2.09 3.44
CA LEU A 107 -8.26 1.98 3.20
C LEU A 107 -9.09 2.15 4.49
N ALA A 108 -8.65 1.56 5.60
CA ALA A 108 -9.37 1.62 6.87
C ALA A 108 -9.33 3.01 7.51
N ASN A 109 -8.35 3.84 7.14
CA ASN A 109 -8.15 5.18 7.70
C ASN A 109 -8.53 6.31 6.72
N GLN A 110 -9.36 6.03 5.71
CA GLN A 110 -9.90 7.07 4.84
C GLN A 110 -10.68 8.11 5.66
N PRO A 111 -10.52 9.42 5.40
CA PRO A 111 -11.36 10.43 6.02
C PRO A 111 -12.83 10.18 5.68
N THR A 112 -13.72 10.30 6.67
CA THR A 112 -15.17 10.05 6.50
C THR A 112 -15.80 10.97 5.45
N ASP A 113 -15.22 12.14 5.22
CA ASP A 113 -15.66 13.19 4.30
C ASP A 113 -14.89 13.21 2.97
N ALA A 114 -14.03 12.22 2.71
CA ALA A 114 -13.26 12.17 1.48
C ALA A 114 -14.18 11.90 0.27
N GLU A 115 -14.20 12.82 -0.70
CA GLU A 115 -14.90 12.64 -1.98
C GLU A 115 -14.20 11.61 -2.88
N GLU A 116 -12.88 11.48 -2.74
CA GLU A 116 -12.05 10.52 -3.46
C GLU A 116 -11.12 9.77 -2.51
N VAL A 117 -10.82 8.51 -2.85
CA VAL A 117 -9.88 7.66 -2.11
C VAL A 117 -8.50 8.29 -2.13
N ARG A 118 -7.94 8.53 -0.95
CA ARG A 118 -6.54 8.94 -0.79
C ARG A 118 -5.64 7.72 -0.71
N THR A 119 -4.53 7.73 -1.44
CA THR A 119 -3.61 6.59 -1.53
C THR A 119 -2.34 6.77 -0.70
N ASP A 120 -2.19 7.92 -0.05
CA ASP A 120 -0.99 8.39 0.65
C ASP A 120 -1.21 8.69 2.15
N ILE A 121 -2.26 8.12 2.74
CA ILE A 121 -2.60 8.30 4.16
C ILE A 121 -1.48 7.73 5.04
N LEU A 122 -0.89 8.60 5.85
CA LEU A 122 0.20 8.27 6.74
C LEU A 122 -0.27 8.31 8.20
N ILE A 123 -0.16 7.19 8.90
CA ILE A 123 -0.25 7.13 10.36
C ILE A 123 0.87 6.22 10.84
N LEU A 124 1.72 6.75 11.71
CA LEU A 124 2.87 6.07 12.25
C LEU A 124 2.65 5.79 13.74
N GLY A 125 2.96 4.56 14.17
CA GLY A 125 3.04 4.21 15.58
C GLY A 125 4.37 4.66 16.20
N ASP A 126 4.52 4.48 17.51
CA ASP A 126 5.77 4.84 18.19
C ASP A 126 6.96 4.06 17.62
N GLU A 127 6.81 2.75 17.38
CA GLU A 127 7.86 1.90 16.79
C GLU A 127 8.32 2.38 15.40
N ASP A 128 7.39 2.86 14.57
CA ASP A 128 7.72 3.42 13.24
C ASP A 128 8.65 4.60 13.36
N PHE A 129 8.34 5.50 14.29
CA PHE A 129 9.14 6.68 14.51
C PHE A 129 10.50 6.36 15.14
N GLU A 130 10.57 5.39 16.04
CA GLU A 130 11.84 4.97 16.63
C GLU A 130 12.76 4.38 15.55
N VAL A 131 12.22 3.55 14.64
CA VAL A 131 12.95 3.03 13.47
C VAL A 131 13.35 4.16 12.52
N LEU A 132 12.43 5.09 12.20
CA LEU A 132 12.74 6.23 11.33
C LEU A 132 13.82 7.13 11.94
N ARG A 133 13.80 7.34 13.26
CA ARG A 133 14.83 8.10 13.98
C ARG A 133 16.16 7.37 13.94
N GLY A 134 16.18 6.08 14.27
CA GLY A 134 17.40 5.27 14.19
C GLY A 134 18.00 5.28 12.79
N ALA A 135 17.16 5.16 11.75
CA ALA A 135 17.58 5.27 10.36
C ALA A 135 18.21 6.64 10.02
N SER A 136 17.70 7.74 10.58
CA SER A 136 18.27 9.09 10.37
C SER A 136 19.59 9.34 11.10
N GLU A 137 19.90 8.54 12.13
CA GLU A 137 21.13 8.65 12.91
C GLU A 137 22.29 7.84 12.29
N VAL A 138 21.96 6.87 11.43
CA VAL A 138 22.94 6.11 10.65
C VAL A 138 23.36 6.94 9.43
N ASP A 139 24.67 7.16 9.27
CA ASP A 139 25.20 7.82 8.07
C ASP A 139 25.08 6.89 6.86
N GLY A 140 24.13 7.19 5.98
CA GLY A 140 23.92 6.49 4.71
C GLY A 140 22.81 5.44 4.75
N LEU A 141 23.13 4.22 4.29
CA LEU A 141 22.14 3.18 4.03
C LEU A 141 21.90 2.31 5.27
N VAL A 142 20.63 2.07 5.60
CA VAL A 142 20.20 1.28 6.76
C VAL A 142 19.55 -0.05 6.36
N THR A 143 19.82 -1.09 7.15
CA THR A 143 19.19 -2.41 7.12
C THR A 143 18.49 -2.72 8.44
N GLY A 144 17.69 -3.78 8.49
CA GLY A 144 17.13 -4.24 9.76
C GLY A 144 18.19 -4.67 10.77
N GLU A 145 19.37 -5.12 10.32
CA GLU A 145 20.46 -5.52 11.22
C GLU A 145 21.03 -4.32 11.98
N ASP A 146 21.17 -3.17 11.31
CA ASP A 146 21.66 -1.93 11.92
C ASP A 146 20.76 -1.40 13.04
N LEU A 147 19.49 -1.79 13.04
CA LEU A 147 18.46 -1.32 13.98
C LEU A 147 18.06 -2.38 15.02
N THR A 148 18.64 -3.58 14.94
CA THR A 148 18.32 -4.70 15.85
C THR A 148 18.83 -4.41 17.26
N ASN A 149 18.01 -4.72 18.28
CA ASN A 149 18.37 -4.60 19.69
C ASN A 149 17.64 -5.66 20.54
N GLU A 150 17.71 -5.56 21.88
CA GLU A 150 17.06 -6.53 22.78
C GLU A 150 15.52 -6.57 22.66
N GLU A 151 14.90 -5.47 22.24
CA GLU A 151 13.45 -5.32 22.10
C GLU A 151 12.94 -5.54 20.68
N MET A 152 13.82 -5.44 19.67
CA MET A 152 13.46 -5.51 18.25
C MET A 152 14.34 -6.49 17.48
N SER A 153 13.72 -7.53 16.92
CA SER A 153 14.39 -8.44 16.00
C SER A 153 14.62 -7.81 14.62
N THR A 154 15.64 -8.28 13.90
CA THR A 154 15.92 -7.90 12.51
C THR A 154 14.70 -8.02 11.60
N LYS A 155 13.94 -9.11 11.74
CA LYS A 155 12.71 -9.31 10.95
C LYS A 155 11.64 -8.25 11.26
N GLN A 156 11.51 -7.81 12.51
CA GLN A 156 10.60 -6.72 12.86
C GLN A 156 11.11 -5.40 12.27
N ALA A 157 12.40 -5.11 12.42
CA ALA A 157 13.02 -3.91 11.84
C ALA A 157 12.83 -3.85 10.31
N ASP A 158 13.08 -4.94 9.59
CA ASP A 158 12.87 -5.03 8.14
C ASP A 158 11.42 -4.73 7.72
N ARG A 159 10.44 -5.24 8.48
CA ARG A 159 9.01 -4.97 8.21
C ARG A 159 8.67 -3.49 8.42
N ILE A 160 9.24 -2.87 9.45
CA ILE A 160 9.03 -1.44 9.73
C ILE A 160 9.74 -0.59 8.67
N LEU A 161 10.98 -0.90 8.31
CA LEU A 161 11.70 -0.25 7.21
C LEU A 161 10.92 -0.32 5.90
N TYR A 162 10.39 -1.51 5.55
CA TYR A 162 9.54 -1.65 4.38
C TYR A 162 8.27 -0.80 4.48
N ARG A 163 7.60 -0.73 5.64
CA ARG A 163 6.43 0.12 5.85
C ARG A 163 6.76 1.61 5.68
N LEU A 164 7.89 2.06 6.22
CA LEU A 164 8.35 3.45 6.05
C LEU A 164 8.70 3.75 4.59
N PHE A 165 9.30 2.79 3.87
CA PHE A 165 9.51 2.87 2.42
C PHE A 165 8.20 2.93 1.64
N PHE A 166 7.21 2.10 1.99
CA PHE A 166 5.87 2.12 1.39
C PHE A 166 5.23 3.51 1.50
N PHE A 167 5.40 4.21 2.62
CA PHE A 167 4.89 5.57 2.82
C PHE A 167 5.80 6.68 2.27
N GLY A 168 6.90 6.33 1.60
CA GLY A 168 7.85 7.28 1.01
C GLY A 168 8.67 8.07 2.04
N LEU A 169 8.78 7.57 3.27
CA LEU A 169 9.63 8.15 4.32
C LEU A 169 11.06 7.66 4.23
N LEU A 170 11.23 6.48 3.62
CA LEU A 170 12.51 5.95 3.19
C LEU A 170 12.48 5.75 1.68
N GLU A 171 13.66 5.77 1.05
CA GLU A 171 13.86 5.29 -0.31
C GLU A 171 14.79 4.08 -0.30
N GLN A 172 14.51 3.10 -1.17
CA GLN A 172 15.33 1.91 -1.28
C GLN A 172 16.32 2.04 -2.43
N ARG A 173 17.58 1.67 -2.20
CA ARG A 173 18.55 1.58 -3.29
C ARG A 173 18.18 0.41 -4.21
N ARG A 174 18.03 0.70 -5.50
CA ARG A 174 17.60 -0.28 -6.53
C ARG A 174 18.25 -1.66 -6.35
N GLY A 175 17.41 -2.65 -6.03
CA GLY A 175 17.79 -4.07 -5.97
C GLY A 175 18.39 -4.56 -4.65
N PHE A 176 18.45 -3.71 -3.61
CA PHE A 176 19.01 -4.07 -2.31
C PHE A 176 18.04 -3.70 -1.18
N PRO A 177 17.93 -4.51 -0.11
CA PRO A 177 17.09 -4.21 1.05
C PRO A 177 17.75 -3.18 1.99
N VAL A 178 18.25 -2.10 1.41
CA VAL A 178 18.97 -1.02 2.10
C VAL A 178 18.26 0.29 1.81
N TYR A 179 18.09 1.10 2.85
CA TYR A 179 17.21 2.26 2.82
C TYR A 179 17.94 3.55 3.18
N GLU A 180 17.46 4.67 2.69
CA GLU A 180 17.91 6.01 3.07
C GLU A 180 16.70 6.85 3.47
N VAL A 181 16.85 7.74 4.45
CA VAL A 181 15.76 8.62 4.88
C VAL A 181 15.50 9.69 3.81
N THR A 182 14.25 9.81 3.37
CA THR A 182 13.89 10.84 2.40
C THR A 182 13.72 12.20 3.06
N THR A 183 13.67 13.27 2.25
CA THR A 183 13.29 14.61 2.73
C THR A 183 11.93 14.60 3.47
N ARG A 184 10.97 13.76 3.03
CA ARG A 184 9.67 13.60 3.72
C ARG A 184 9.85 12.96 5.10
N GLY A 185 10.69 11.93 5.21
CA GLY A 185 11.06 11.32 6.49
C GLY A 185 11.64 12.34 7.48
N GLU A 186 12.60 13.14 7.04
CA GLU A 186 13.22 14.19 7.85
C GLU A 186 12.23 15.26 8.34
N GLN A 187 11.28 15.66 7.49
CA GLN A 187 10.22 16.59 7.86
C GLN A 187 9.32 16.03 8.96
N ILE A 188 8.95 14.74 8.87
CA ILE A 188 8.12 14.06 9.86
C ILE A 188 8.84 13.97 11.22
N LEU A 189 10.14 13.65 11.23
CA LEU A 189 10.96 13.66 12.44
C LEU A 189 11.00 15.06 13.09
N SER A 190 11.15 16.09 12.28
CA SER A 190 11.20 17.48 12.74
C SER A 190 9.87 17.95 13.37
N GLN A 191 8.73 17.57 12.77
CA GLN A 191 7.40 17.92 13.29
C GLN A 191 7.11 17.25 14.65
N ARG A 192 7.48 15.98 14.82
CA ARG A 192 7.27 15.28 16.09
C ARG A 192 8.11 15.87 17.22
N LYS A 193 9.36 16.28 16.94
CA LYS A 193 10.20 17.01 17.91
C LYS A 193 9.50 18.29 18.39
N GLN A 194 8.88 19.06 17.49
CA GLN A 194 8.15 20.28 17.85
C GLN A 194 6.90 20.01 18.69
N GLN A 195 6.14 18.95 18.41
CA GLN A 195 4.97 18.58 19.22
C GLN A 195 5.34 18.14 20.64
N VAL A 196 6.45 17.42 20.81
CA VAL A 196 6.97 17.05 22.13
C VAL A 196 7.45 18.29 22.89
N VAL A 197 8.19 19.19 22.24
CA VAL A 197 8.64 20.45 22.84
C VAL A 197 7.45 21.34 23.24
N GLY A 198 6.42 21.45 22.41
CA GLY A 198 5.19 22.19 22.73
C GLY A 198 4.47 21.63 23.96
N LYS A 199 4.31 20.31 24.07
CA LYS A 199 3.71 19.65 25.26
C LYS A 199 4.54 19.81 26.53
N VAL A 200 5.86 19.92 26.43
CA VAL A 200 6.75 20.11 27.59
C VAL A 200 6.67 21.56 28.09
N ILE A 201 6.44 22.54 27.22
CA ILE A 201 6.33 23.96 27.60
C ILE A 201 4.97 24.26 28.27
N GLU A 202 3.89 23.53 27.95
CA GLU A 202 2.56 23.71 28.60
C GLU A 202 2.47 23.22 30.06
N LYS A 203 3.52 22.59 30.61
CA LYS A 203 3.53 22.10 32.01
C LYS A 203 4.17 23.05 33.02
N SER A 204 4.37 24.32 32.67
CA SER A 204 4.87 25.31 33.64
C SER A 204 4.29 26.69 33.36
N LEU A 205 3.10 26.94 33.90
CA LEU A 205 2.62 28.26 34.37
C LEU A 205 1.49 28.06 35.38
#